data_AF-A0A6C2E1V5-F1
#
_entry.id   AF-A0A6C2E1V5-F1
#
_cell.length_a   1.000
_cell.length_b   1.000
_cell.length_c   1.000
_cell.angle_alpha   90.00
_cell.angle_beta   90.00
_cell.angle_gamma   90.00
#
_symmetry.space_group_name_H-M   'P 1'
#
loop_
_entity.id
_entity.type
_entity.pdbx_description
1 polymer ?
#
loop_
_entity_poly.entity_id
_entity_poly.type
_entity_poly.pdbx_seq_one_letter_code
_entity_poly.pdbx_strand_id
1 'polypeptide(L)' 'MLKSYEATYENGQIKWLSEQPEITSARIIVTILEETKPQIKRRFPIPDMAGKVTILGDIVSPIVDEEDWECLK' A
#
# COMPACT_ATOMS: atom_id res chain seq x y z
N MET A 1 -24.52 22.69 -21.21
CA MET A 1 -23.80 21.43 -20.88
C MET A 1 -22.69 21.75 -19.91
N LEU A 2 -22.57 21.00 -18.80
CA LEU A 2 -21.36 21.06 -17.98
C LEU A 2 -20.21 20.39 -18.75
N LYS A 3 -19.02 20.98 -18.69
CA LYS A 3 -17.78 20.34 -19.12
C LYS A 3 -17.02 19.92 -17.86
N SER A 4 -16.65 18.65 -17.78
CA SER A 4 -15.79 18.10 -16.73
C SER A 4 -14.35 18.05 -17.22
N TYR A 5 -13.43 18.52 -16.40
CA TYR A 5 -11.98 18.45 -16.66
C TYR A 5 -11.35 17.66 -15.52
N GLU A 6 -10.43 16.77 -15.87
CA GLU A 6 -9.67 15.98 -14.90
C GLU A 6 -8.23 16.46 -14.89
N ALA A 7 -7.65 16.52 -13.71
CA ALA A 7 -6.27 16.93 -13.50
C ALA A 7 -5.69 16.22 -12.29
N THR A 8 -4.38 16.02 -12.28
CA THR A 8 -3.64 15.57 -11.10
C THR A 8 -3.08 16.76 -10.36
N TYR A 9 -3.13 16.70 -9.02
CA TYR A 9 -2.48 17.67 -8.16
C TYR A 9 -1.23 17.04 -7.55
N GLU A 10 -0.06 17.50 -7.98
CA GLU A 10 1.24 16.99 -7.55
C GLU A 10 2.11 18.16 -7.09
N ASN A 11 2.60 18.12 -5.84
CA ASN A 11 3.54 19.10 -5.28
C ASN A 11 3.11 20.57 -5.43
N GLY A 12 1.81 20.87 -5.27
CA GLY A 12 1.31 22.24 -5.41
C GLY A 12 0.90 22.63 -6.83
N GLN A 13 1.14 21.76 -7.82
CA GLN A 13 0.88 22.05 -9.23
C GLN A 13 -0.27 21.19 -9.76
N ILE A 14 -1.14 21.80 -10.54
CA ILE A 14 -2.21 21.12 -11.28
C ILE A 14 -1.66 20.74 -12.66
N LYS A 15 -1.72 19.46 -13.00
CA LYS A 15 -1.43 18.94 -14.34
C LYS A 15 -2.72 18.43 -14.96
N TRP A 16 -3.16 19.04 -16.05
CA TRP A 16 -4.34 18.61 -16.77
C TRP A 16 -4.11 17.23 -17.40
N LEU A 17 -5.03 16.30 -17.18
CA LEU A 17 -5.00 14.97 -17.82
C LEU A 17 -5.45 15.06 -19.28
N SER A 18 -6.26 16.06 -19.60
CA SER A 18 -6.73 16.41 -20.93
C SER A 18 -6.28 17.82 -21.32
N GLU A 19 -6.82 18.34 -22.43
CA GLU A 19 -6.52 19.69 -22.88
C GLU A 19 -6.92 20.73 -21.82
N GLN A 20 -5.99 21.65 -21.54
CA GLN A 20 -6.23 22.73 -20.60
C GLN A 20 -7.37 23.62 -21.11
N PRO A 21 -8.40 23.89 -20.30
CA PRO A 21 -9.47 24.77 -20.72
C PRO A 21 -8.99 26.21 -20.90
N GLU A 22 -9.36 26.82 -22.01
CA GLU A 22 -9.16 28.25 -22.27
C GLU A 22 -10.19 29.10 -21.50
N ILE A 23 -10.04 29.16 -20.18
CA ILE A 23 -10.92 29.93 -19.28
C ILE A 23 -10.11 30.80 -18.33
N THR A 24 -10.56 32.03 -18.13
CA THR A 24 -9.94 32.99 -17.20
C THR A 24 -10.50 32.89 -15.77
N SER A 25 -11.78 32.50 -15.62
CA SER A 25 -12.44 32.33 -14.33
C SER A 25 -13.56 31.29 -14.42
N ALA A 26 -13.67 30.43 -13.41
CA ALA A 26 -14.73 29.43 -13.30
C ALA A 26 -14.97 29.00 -11.84
N ARG A 27 -16.17 28.46 -11.57
CA ARG A 27 -16.46 27.74 -10.31
C ARG A 27 -16.00 26.30 -10.48
N ILE A 28 -15.25 25.79 -9.50
CA ILE A 28 -14.64 24.45 -9.55
C ILE A 28 -15.24 23.59 -8.43
N ILE A 29 -15.47 22.31 -8.72
CA ILE A 29 -15.78 21.27 -7.73
C ILE A 29 -14.58 20.35 -7.67
N VAL A 30 -14.01 20.17 -6.48
CA VAL A 30 -12.82 19.32 -6.27
C VAL A 30 -13.25 18.02 -5.62
N THR A 31 -12.89 16.90 -6.23
CA THR A 31 -13.06 15.56 -5.66
C THR A 31 -11.69 15.01 -5.28
N ILE A 32 -11.49 14.69 -4.01
CA ILE A 32 -10.24 14.11 -3.51
C ILE A 32 -10.45 12.60 -3.37
N LEU A 33 -9.67 11.81 -4.12
CA LEU A 33 -9.59 10.37 -3.92
C LEU A 33 -8.45 10.11 -2.92
N GLU A 34 -8.80 9.81 -1.66
CA GLU A 34 -7.80 9.37 -0.68
C GLU A 34 -7.37 7.94 -1.00
N GLU A 35 -6.10 7.75 -1.36
CA GLU A 35 -5.49 6.43 -1.37
C GLU A 35 -5.26 5.98 0.08
N THR A 36 -6.25 5.29 0.66
CA THR A 36 -6.03 4.59 1.92
C THR A 36 -5.00 3.50 1.69
N LYS A 37 -3.77 3.70 2.18
CA LYS A 37 -2.78 2.63 2.27
C LYS A 37 -3.45 1.43 2.94
N PRO A 38 -3.29 0.21 2.41
CA PRO A 38 -3.87 -0.96 3.05
C PRO A 38 -3.36 -0.99 4.48
N GLN A 39 -4.27 -0.99 5.46
CA GLN A 39 -3.89 -1.19 6.85
C GLN A 39 -3.18 -2.54 6.91
N ILE A 40 -1.87 -2.52 7.15
CA ILE A 40 -1.12 -3.74 7.45
C ILE A 40 -1.64 -4.23 8.79
N LYS A 41 -2.68 -5.07 8.77
CA LYS A 41 -3.12 -5.82 9.94
C LYS A 41 -1.99 -6.79 10.29
N ARG A 42 -1.06 -6.36 11.16
CA ARG A 42 -0.17 -7.29 11.85
C ARG A 42 -1.06 -8.25 12.63
N ARG A 43 -1.03 -9.53 12.25
CA ARG A 43 -1.71 -10.57 13.02
C ARG A 43 -0.93 -10.73 14.30
N PHE A 44 -1.57 -10.42 15.43
CA PHE A 44 -1.05 -10.78 16.73
C PHE A 44 -1.67 -12.12 17.13
N PRO A 45 -0.91 -13.00 17.80
CA PRO A 45 -1.48 -14.20 18.38
C PRO A 45 -2.59 -13.81 19.37
N ILE A 46 -3.66 -14.61 19.41
CA ILE A 46 -4.79 -14.38 20.30
C ILE A 46 -4.28 -14.52 21.75
N PRO A 47 -4.47 -13.52 22.64
CA PRO A 47 -3.95 -13.55 24.01
C PRO A 47 -4.38 -14.81 24.78
N ASP A 48 -5.61 -15.25 24.57
CA ASP A 48 -6.19 -16.43 25.24
C ASP A 48 -5.50 -17.75 24.88
N MET A 49 -4.70 -17.77 23.81
CA MET A 49 -3.92 -18.93 23.39
C MET A 49 -2.51 -18.96 24.00
N ALA A 50 -2.07 -17.91 24.70
CA ALA A 50 -0.77 -17.87 25.35
C ALA A 50 -0.60 -19.08 26.30
N GLY A 51 0.48 -19.84 26.10
CA GLY A 51 0.78 -21.05 26.88
C GLY A 51 -0.11 -22.27 26.62
N LYS A 52 -1.12 -22.16 25.75
CA LYS A 52 -2.03 -23.27 25.37
C LYS A 52 -1.69 -23.92 24.04
N VAL A 53 -0.90 -23.23 23.21
CA VAL A 53 -0.41 -23.75 21.94
C VAL A 53 0.98 -24.32 22.09
N THR A 54 1.20 -25.44 21.41
CA THR A 54 2.51 -26.04 21.23
C THR A 54 2.88 -25.96 19.76
N ILE A 55 4.17 -25.76 19.51
CA ILE A 55 4.72 -25.76 18.16
C ILE A 55 4.93 -27.22 17.77
N LEU A 56 4.36 -27.63 16.65
CA LEU A 56 4.59 -28.94 16.06
C LEU A 56 5.74 -28.81 15.06
N GLY A 57 6.92 -29.25 15.47
CA GLY A 57 8.15 -29.18 14.68
C GLY A 57 9.10 -28.09 15.15
N ASP A 58 10.26 -28.02 14.48
CA ASP A 58 11.26 -27.00 14.73
C ASP A 58 10.98 -25.79 13.83
N ILE A 59 10.79 -24.62 14.45
CA ILE A 59 10.57 -23.35 13.75
C ILE A 59 11.83 -22.48 13.70
N VAL A 60 12.89 -22.89 14.41
CA VAL A 60 14.14 -22.15 14.53
C VAL A 60 15.15 -22.68 13.53
N SER A 61 15.19 -24.01 13.35
CA SER A 61 16.11 -24.61 12.40
C SER A 61 15.79 -24.19 10.95
N PRO A 62 16.82 -23.91 10.15
CA PRO A 62 16.63 -23.64 8.73
C PRO A 62 16.01 -24.86 8.04
N ILE A 63 15.18 -24.61 7.04
CA ILE A 63 14.54 -25.67 6.25
C ILE A 63 15.55 -26.43 5.36
N VAL A 64 16.73 -25.85 5.19
CA VAL A 64 17.83 -26.36 4.36
C VAL A 64 19.00 -26.69 5.29
N ASP A 65 19.58 -27.87 5.09
CA ASP A 65 20.71 -28.40 5.88
C ASP A 65 22.00 -27.59 5.65
N GLU A 66 22.92 -27.63 6.60
CA GLU A 66 24.13 -26.79 6.61
C GLU A 66 25.06 -27.08 5.42
N GLU A 67 25.12 -28.34 4.97
CA GLU A 67 25.91 -28.75 3.81
C GLU A 67 25.43 -28.08 2.51
N ASP A 68 24.12 -27.88 2.36
CA ASP A 68 23.53 -27.21 1.21
C ASP A 68 23.79 -25.68 1.22
N TRP A 69 24.06 -25.11 2.40
CA TRP A 69 24.50 -23.71 2.54
C TRP A 69 25.98 -23.50 2.19
N GLU A 70 26.81 -24.56 2.21
CA GLU A 70 28.25 -24.47 1.91
C GLU A 70 28.57 -24.33 0.42
N CYS A 71 27.58 -24.39 -0.47
CA CYS A 71 27.75 -24.25 -1.92
C CYS A 71 28.27 -22.85 -2.38
N LEU A 72 28.50 -21.92 -1.44
CA LEU A 72 29.04 -20.57 -1.67
C LEU A 72 30.42 -20.32 -1.02
N LYS A 73 31.06 -21.33 -0.42
CA LYS A 73 32.45 -21.26 0.05
C LYS A 73 33.42 -21.77 -1.02
#